data_AF-A0A3R9SXG6-F1
#
_entry.id   AF-A0A3R9SXG6-F1
#
_cell.length_a   1.000
_cell.length_b   1.000
_cell.length_c   1.000
_cell.angle_alpha   90.00
_cell.angle_beta   90.00
_cell.angle_gamma   90.00
#
_symmetry.space_group_name_H-M   'P 1'
#
loop_
_entity.id
_entity.type
_entity.pdbx_description
1 polymer ?
#
loop_
_entity_poly.entity_id
_entity_poly.type
_entity_poly.pdbx_seq_one_letter_code
_entity_poly.pdbx_strand_id
1 'polypeptide(L)'
;MKHRKVTLSAVLLWGVVAYALALLTYCTMKSVLSASADNISAFGSILGACAAFFAVFVAAYLFNDWKEQHNKQVQNDFALKTYNQFKKFELALFKANDTFSNLSNIIDWNNEIDLPLDDSKVKESQNEMNLMFSQVHEAEYEFKNFMSQLVDYCVVTNQGDNFLIIQKDLYRQFFKFYNNEDELSYSSYNQFWKNYSYLFDEYLSLRTNTYEKVIKDILDKLQEHLN
;
A
#
# COMPACT_ATOMS: atom_id res chain seq x y z
N MET A 1 -9.32 15.49 26.24
CA MET A 1 -9.77 14.53 27.27
C MET A 1 -9.48 13.12 26.75
N LYS A 2 -8.42 12.45 27.20
CA LYS A 2 -8.06 11.09 26.75
C LYS A 2 -9.12 10.13 27.30
N HIS A 3 -10.01 9.61 26.45
CA HIS A 3 -10.88 8.50 26.83
C HIS A 3 -9.98 7.34 27.25
N ARG A 4 -9.97 6.99 28.54
CA ARG A 4 -9.37 5.72 28.98
C ARG A 4 -10.16 4.61 28.29
N LYS A 5 -9.54 3.93 27.32
CA LYS A 5 -10.08 2.67 26.78
C LYS A 5 -10.20 1.72 27.96
N VAL A 6 -11.44 1.40 28.37
CA VAL A 6 -11.66 0.32 29.34
C VAL A 6 -11.21 -0.95 28.63
N THR A 7 -10.21 -1.64 29.17
CA THR A 7 -9.69 -2.84 28.53
C THR A 7 -10.75 -3.94 28.60
N LEU A 8 -10.94 -4.70 27.51
CA LEU A 8 -11.85 -5.85 27.46
C LEU A 8 -11.64 -6.78 28.66
N SER A 9 -10.39 -6.96 29.08
CA SER A 9 -10.01 -7.72 30.28
C SER A 9 -10.67 -7.21 31.56
N ALA A 10 -10.80 -5.90 31.74
CA ALA A 10 -11.48 -5.31 32.88
C ALA A 10 -13.00 -5.55 32.82
N VAL A 11 -13.60 -5.44 31.64
CA VAL A 11 -15.03 -5.73 31.44
C VAL A 11 -15.34 -7.20 31.74
N LEU A 12 -14.51 -8.11 31.23
CA LEU A 12 -14.64 -9.56 31.50
C LEU A 12 -14.44 -9.89 32.98
N LEU A 13 -13.44 -9.28 33.64
CA LEU A 13 -13.20 -9.43 35.08
C LEU A 13 -14.43 -9.02 35.89
N TRP A 14 -15.03 -7.87 35.60
CA TRP A 14 -16.25 -7.42 36.27
C TRP A 14 -17.45 -8.33 36.00
N GLY A 15 -17.53 -8.93 34.81
CA GLY A 15 -18.51 -9.99 34.51
C GLY A 15 -18.34 -11.21 35.42
N VAL A 16 -17.10 -11.67 35.64
CA VAL A 16 -16.80 -12.78 36.55
C VAL A 16 -17.15 -12.42 38.01
N VAL A 17 -16.79 -11.21 38.45
CA VAL A 17 -17.13 -10.70 39.79
C VAL A 17 -18.65 -10.64 39.99
N ALA A 18 -19.39 -10.09 39.02
CA ALA A 18 -20.85 -10.02 39.08
C ALA A 18 -21.49 -11.42 39.14
N TYR A 19 -20.97 -12.37 38.37
CA TYR A 19 -21.43 -13.77 38.40
C TYR A 19 -21.17 -14.44 39.75
N ALA A 20 -19.98 -14.24 40.34
CA ALA A 20 -19.66 -14.77 41.67
C ALA A 20 -20.57 -14.18 42.76
N LEU A 21 -20.84 -12.88 42.70
CA LEU A 21 -21.79 -12.21 43.61
C LEU A 21 -23.22 -12.72 43.44
N ALA A 22 -23.66 -12.96 42.20
CA ALA A 22 -24.97 -13.55 41.92
C ALA A 22 -25.11 -14.97 42.51
N LEU A 23 -24.06 -15.80 42.39
CA LEU A 23 -24.02 -17.14 43.00
C LEU A 23 -24.05 -17.08 44.53
N LEU A 24 -23.27 -16.18 45.15
CA LEU A 24 -23.31 -15.97 46.60
C LEU A 24 -24.70 -15.53 47.07
N THR A 25 -25.31 -14.58 46.36
CA THR A 25 -26.67 -14.09 46.67
C THR A 25 -27.70 -15.21 46.55
N TYR A 26 -27.62 -16.02 45.50
CA TYR A 26 -28.48 -17.19 45.33
C TYR A 26 -28.33 -18.19 46.50
N CYS A 27 -27.09 -18.52 46.87
CA CYS A 27 -26.80 -19.42 48.00
C CYS A 27 -27.36 -18.87 49.32
N THR A 28 -27.18 -17.57 49.59
CA THR A 28 -27.70 -16.94 50.81
C THR A 28 -29.24 -16.93 50.83
N MET A 29 -29.88 -16.59 49.71
CA MET A 29 -31.36 -16.62 49.60
C MET A 29 -31.94 -18.02 49.84
N LYS A 30 -31.28 -19.06 49.30
CA LYS A 30 -31.73 -20.45 49.42
C LYS A 30 -31.44 -21.04 50.80
N SER A 31 -30.24 -20.84 51.34
CA SER A 31 -29.76 -21.57 52.53
C SER A 31 -29.99 -20.83 53.85
N VAL A 32 -29.98 -19.49 53.84
CA VAL A 32 -30.10 -18.68 55.07
C VAL A 32 -31.51 -18.10 55.22
N LEU A 33 -32.08 -17.61 54.12
CA LEU A 33 -33.36 -16.92 54.14
C LEU A 33 -34.56 -17.82 53.81
N SER A 34 -34.32 -19.08 53.42
CA SER A 34 -35.36 -20.04 53.00
C SER A 34 -36.35 -19.44 52.00
N ALA A 35 -35.86 -18.61 51.07
CA ALA A 35 -36.69 -17.86 50.14
C ALA A 35 -37.54 -18.80 49.26
N SER A 36 -38.78 -18.38 48.98
CA SER A 36 -39.69 -19.15 48.12
C SER A 36 -39.18 -19.26 46.68
N ALA A 37 -39.66 -20.28 45.96
CA ALA A 37 -39.30 -20.51 44.56
C ALA A 37 -39.63 -19.30 43.66
N ASP A 38 -40.72 -18.58 43.93
CA ASP A 38 -41.12 -17.39 43.17
C ASP A 38 -40.11 -16.25 43.30
N ASN A 39 -39.57 -16.02 44.50
CA ASN A 39 -38.55 -14.99 44.73
C ASN A 39 -37.23 -15.33 44.03
N ILE A 40 -36.86 -16.61 44.00
CA ILE A 40 -35.68 -17.10 43.29
C ILE A 40 -35.87 -16.96 41.77
N SER A 41 -37.07 -17.26 41.26
CA SER A 41 -37.43 -17.13 39.85
C SER A 41 -37.39 -15.66 39.38
N ALA A 42 -37.94 -14.75 40.18
CA ALA A 42 -37.88 -13.31 39.91
C ALA A 42 -36.44 -12.79 39.88
N PHE A 43 -35.59 -13.22 40.83
CA PHE A 43 -34.16 -12.88 40.83
C PHE A 43 -33.42 -13.42 39.59
N GLY A 44 -33.67 -14.68 39.22
CA GLY A 44 -33.13 -15.27 38.00
C GLY A 44 -33.56 -14.53 36.73
N SER A 45 -34.80 -14.04 36.69
CA SER A 45 -35.33 -13.25 35.57
C SER A 45 -34.63 -11.89 35.45
N ILE A 46 -34.41 -11.19 36.57
CA ILE A 46 -33.66 -9.92 36.60
C ILE A 46 -32.20 -10.15 36.19
N LEU A 47 -31.55 -11.19 36.72
CA LEU A 47 -30.19 -11.55 36.32
C LEU A 47 -30.10 -11.92 34.83
N GLY A 48 -31.09 -12.63 34.29
CA GLY A 48 -31.18 -12.95 32.87
C GLY A 48 -31.29 -11.69 32.00
N ALA A 49 -32.11 -10.73 32.40
CA ALA A 49 -32.20 -9.43 31.72
C ALA A 49 -30.86 -8.67 31.79
N CYS A 50 -30.22 -8.60 32.96
CA CYS A 50 -28.90 -7.98 33.11
C CYS A 50 -27.82 -8.67 32.26
N ALA A 51 -27.83 -10.01 32.20
CA ALA A 51 -26.92 -10.79 31.38
C ALA A 51 -27.12 -10.52 29.88
N ALA A 52 -28.37 -10.37 29.41
CA ALA A 52 -28.67 -10.01 28.04
C ALA A 52 -28.13 -8.62 27.67
N PHE A 53 -28.35 -7.61 28.54
CA PHE A 53 -27.78 -6.27 28.34
C PHE A 53 -26.25 -6.28 28.34
N PHE A 54 -25.64 -7.04 29.25
CA PHE A 54 -24.18 -7.19 29.30
C PHE A 54 -23.64 -7.88 28.03
N ALA A 55 -24.30 -8.92 27.54
CA ALA A 55 -23.90 -9.60 26.31
C ALA A 55 -23.97 -8.67 25.09
N VAL A 56 -25.04 -7.87 24.95
CA VAL A 56 -25.16 -6.87 23.87
C VAL A 56 -24.06 -5.81 23.98
N PHE A 57 -23.77 -5.33 25.19
CA PHE A 57 -22.68 -4.39 25.42
C PHE A 57 -21.31 -4.96 24.98
N VAL A 58 -20.99 -6.19 25.41
CA VAL A 58 -19.74 -6.85 25.04
C VAL A 58 -19.67 -7.11 23.53
N ALA A 59 -20.78 -7.53 22.91
CA ALA A 59 -20.84 -7.74 21.46
C ALA A 59 -20.60 -6.44 20.67
N ALA A 60 -21.21 -5.33 21.10
CA ALA A 60 -20.97 -4.02 20.49
C ALA A 60 -19.52 -3.56 20.65
N TYR A 61 -18.92 -3.80 21.81
CA TYR A 61 -17.51 -3.49 22.07
C TYR A 61 -16.59 -4.30 21.14
N LEU A 62 -16.78 -5.63 21.08
CA LEU A 62 -16.01 -6.53 20.22
C LEU A 62 -16.18 -6.20 18.73
N PHE A 63 -17.39 -5.84 18.30
CA PHE A 63 -17.65 -5.48 16.92
C PHE A 63 -16.92 -4.20 16.50
N ASN A 64 -16.86 -3.19 17.38
CA ASN A 64 -16.14 -1.97 17.10
C ASN A 64 -14.62 -2.20 17.01
N ASP A 65 -14.05 -2.97 17.93
CA ASP A 65 -12.62 -3.32 17.91
C ASP A 65 -12.29 -4.16 16.66
N TRP A 66 -13.14 -5.15 16.33
CA TRP A 66 -12.99 -5.95 15.11
C TRP A 66 -13.06 -5.09 13.85
N LYS A 67 -14.02 -4.17 13.77
CA LYS A 67 -14.16 -3.25 12.63
C LYS A 67 -12.93 -2.35 12.48
N GLU A 68 -12.38 -1.84 13.57
CA GLU A 68 -11.16 -1.04 13.55
C GLU A 68 -9.96 -1.86 13.04
N GLN A 69 -9.79 -3.08 13.56
CA GLN A 69 -8.72 -3.99 13.12
C GLN A 69 -8.86 -4.40 11.65
N HIS A 70 -10.06 -4.77 11.23
CA HIS A 70 -10.35 -5.16 9.85
C HIS A 70 -10.08 -4.01 8.87
N ASN A 71 -10.55 -2.80 9.18
CA ASN A 71 -10.30 -1.64 8.32
C ASN A 71 -8.80 -1.34 8.18
N LYS A 72 -8.03 -1.46 9.28
CA LYS A 72 -6.57 -1.32 9.24
C LYS A 72 -5.90 -2.41 8.41
N GLN A 73 -6.33 -3.66 8.57
CA GLN A 73 -5.82 -4.77 7.77
C GLN A 73 -6.06 -4.53 6.27
N VAL A 74 -7.28 -4.11 5.90
CA VAL A 74 -7.61 -3.76 4.52
C VAL A 74 -6.69 -2.65 4.01
N GLN A 75 -6.50 -1.56 4.77
CA GLN A 75 -5.59 -0.48 4.38
C GLN A 75 -4.15 -0.96 4.15
N ASN A 76 -3.64 -1.84 5.02
CA ASN A 76 -2.30 -2.41 4.88
C ASN A 76 -2.17 -3.31 3.64
N ASP A 77 -3.19 -4.09 3.31
CA ASP A 77 -3.19 -4.93 2.12
C ASP A 77 -3.10 -4.08 0.84
N PHE A 78 -3.83 -2.96 0.78
CA PHE A 78 -3.74 -2.02 -0.34
C PHE A 78 -2.41 -1.28 -0.39
N ALA A 79 -1.87 -0.88 0.77
CA ALA A 79 -0.54 -0.26 0.88
C ALA A 79 0.54 -1.21 0.32
N LEU A 80 0.53 -2.47 0.75
CA LEU A 80 1.50 -3.47 0.33
C LEU A 80 1.37 -3.80 -1.17
N LYS A 81 0.15 -3.91 -1.69
CA LYS A 81 -0.09 -4.08 -3.14
C LYS A 81 0.50 -2.92 -3.94
N THR A 82 0.24 -1.69 -3.51
CA THR A 82 0.75 -0.47 -4.15
C THR A 82 2.28 -0.42 -4.14
N TYR A 83 2.88 -0.69 -2.97
CA TYR A 83 4.34 -0.77 -2.82
C TYR A 83 4.96 -1.85 -3.72
N ASN A 84 4.41 -3.06 -3.71
CA ASN A 84 4.91 -4.16 -4.53
C ASN A 84 4.82 -3.83 -6.03
N GLN A 85 3.77 -3.13 -6.46
CA GLN A 85 3.62 -2.71 -7.84
C GLN A 85 4.65 -1.63 -8.22
N PHE A 86 4.96 -0.69 -7.32
CA PHE A 86 6.08 0.24 -7.51
C PHE A 86 7.43 -0.48 -7.64
N LYS A 87 7.68 -1.53 -6.83
CA LYS A 87 8.91 -2.33 -6.93
C LYS A 87 9.07 -3.03 -8.28
N LYS A 88 7.97 -3.43 -8.93
CA LYS A 88 8.01 -3.98 -10.28
C LYS A 88 8.39 -2.93 -11.32
N PHE A 89 7.79 -1.74 -11.25
CA PHE A 89 8.18 -0.60 -12.07
C PHE A 89 9.67 -0.28 -11.94
N GLU A 90 10.16 -0.17 -10.70
CA GLU A 90 11.56 0.09 -10.41
C GLU A 90 12.49 -1.00 -11.01
N LEU A 91 12.11 -2.27 -10.88
CA LEU A 91 12.89 -3.38 -11.43
C LEU A 91 12.91 -3.36 -12.96
N ALA A 92 11.78 -3.09 -13.61
CA ALA A 92 11.70 -2.98 -15.05
C ALA A 92 12.55 -1.82 -15.58
N LEU A 93 12.49 -0.66 -14.91
CA LEU A 93 13.32 0.49 -15.25
C LEU A 93 14.82 0.20 -15.06
N PHE A 94 15.19 -0.51 -13.98
CA PHE A 94 16.57 -0.91 -13.75
C PHE A 94 17.10 -1.81 -14.85
N LYS A 95 16.32 -2.82 -15.30
CA LYS A 95 16.70 -3.69 -16.42
C LYS A 95 16.90 -2.90 -17.71
N ALA A 96 15.97 -1.99 -18.03
CA ALA A 96 16.05 -1.13 -19.20
C ALA A 96 17.33 -0.27 -19.17
N ASN A 97 17.63 0.33 -18.01
CA ASN A 97 18.82 1.16 -17.83
C ASN A 97 20.13 0.37 -17.88
N ASP A 98 20.14 -0.86 -17.37
CA ASP A 98 21.30 -1.76 -17.45
C ASP A 98 21.60 -2.15 -18.92
N THR A 99 20.57 -2.56 -19.66
CA THR A 99 20.69 -2.85 -21.10
C THR A 99 21.14 -1.60 -21.87
N PHE A 100 20.58 -0.42 -21.56
CA PHE A 100 21.02 0.84 -22.15
C PHE A 100 22.49 1.13 -21.80
N SER A 101 22.91 0.97 -20.56
CA SER A 101 24.30 1.20 -20.15
C SER A 101 25.28 0.31 -20.92
N ASN A 102 24.91 -0.95 -21.18
CA ASN A 102 25.72 -1.88 -21.97
C ASN A 102 25.88 -1.46 -23.44
N LEU A 103 24.88 -0.78 -24.00
CA LEU A 103 24.93 -0.20 -25.35
C LEU A 103 26.00 0.92 -25.46
N SER A 104 26.41 1.55 -24.35
CA SER A 104 27.43 2.63 -24.39
C SER A 104 28.77 2.19 -24.97
N ASN A 105 29.09 0.89 -24.87
CA ASN A 105 30.36 0.30 -25.29
C ASN A 105 30.62 0.43 -26.80
N ILE A 106 29.59 0.72 -27.59
CA ILE A 106 29.68 0.92 -29.04
C ILE A 106 30.23 2.32 -29.37
N ILE A 107 30.00 3.30 -28.49
CA ILE A 107 30.38 4.69 -28.71
C ILE A 107 31.85 4.87 -28.39
N ASP A 108 32.62 5.28 -29.39
CA ASP A 108 33.95 5.82 -29.15
C ASP A 108 33.84 7.28 -28.75
N TRP A 109 33.76 7.52 -27.43
CA TRP A 109 33.66 8.87 -26.85
C TRP A 109 34.83 9.80 -27.20
N ASN A 110 35.94 9.26 -27.70
CA ASN A 110 37.11 10.05 -28.10
C ASN A 110 37.09 10.44 -29.59
N ASN A 111 36.16 9.89 -30.38
CA ASN A 111 35.99 10.21 -31.79
C ASN A 111 34.63 10.89 -32.01
N GLU A 112 34.64 12.10 -32.57
CA GLU A 112 33.42 12.85 -32.92
C GLU A 112 32.69 12.29 -34.16
N ILE A 113 33.08 11.11 -34.65
CA ILE A 113 32.47 10.50 -35.83
C ILE A 113 31.14 9.88 -35.41
N ASP A 114 30.05 10.45 -35.92
CA ASP A 114 28.71 9.88 -35.79
C ASP A 114 28.66 8.51 -36.47
N LEU A 115 28.31 7.49 -35.70
CA LEU A 115 28.13 6.13 -36.21
C LEU A 115 26.80 6.04 -36.97
N PRO A 116 26.83 5.73 -38.29
CA PRO A 116 25.61 5.57 -39.06
C PRO A 116 24.90 4.27 -38.66
N LEU A 117 23.58 4.24 -38.85
CA LEU A 117 22.74 3.11 -38.41
C LEU A 117 23.01 1.80 -39.15
N ASP A 118 23.65 1.87 -40.32
CA ASP A 118 24.01 0.71 -41.12
C ASP A 118 25.41 0.16 -40.82
N ASP A 119 26.17 0.80 -39.91
CA ASP A 119 27.47 0.32 -39.41
C ASP A 119 27.34 -1.09 -38.81
N SER A 120 28.35 -1.93 -39.04
CA SER A 120 28.34 -3.33 -38.58
C SER A 120 28.20 -3.44 -37.06
N LYS A 121 28.82 -2.54 -36.28
CA LYS A 121 28.73 -2.55 -34.82
C LYS A 121 27.32 -2.21 -34.33
N VAL A 122 26.66 -1.27 -35.00
CA VAL A 122 25.28 -0.87 -34.67
C VAL A 122 24.31 -2.01 -34.99
N LYS A 123 24.50 -2.68 -36.13
CA LYS A 123 23.70 -3.86 -36.51
C LYS A 123 23.87 -5.02 -35.53
N GLU A 124 25.07 -5.26 -35.03
CA GLU A 124 25.35 -6.31 -34.04
C GLU A 124 24.58 -6.09 -32.73
N SER A 125 24.44 -4.83 -32.29
CA SER A 125 23.69 -4.48 -31.07
C SER A 125 22.22 -4.17 -31.29
N GLN A 126 21.69 -4.35 -32.49
CA GLN A 126 20.29 -4.06 -32.77
C GLN A 126 19.33 -4.93 -31.94
N ASN A 127 19.74 -6.16 -31.60
CA ASN A 127 18.98 -7.01 -30.69
C ASN A 127 18.92 -6.44 -29.27
N GLU A 128 20.01 -5.86 -28.78
CA GLU A 128 20.08 -5.22 -27.46
C GLU A 128 19.26 -3.92 -27.43
N MET A 129 19.28 -3.14 -28.52
CA MET A 129 18.41 -1.97 -28.69
C MET A 129 16.93 -2.36 -28.63
N ASN A 130 16.54 -3.39 -29.37
CA ASN A 130 15.16 -3.90 -29.35
C ASN A 130 14.75 -4.44 -27.97
N LEU A 131 15.68 -5.10 -27.27
CA LEU A 131 15.47 -5.55 -25.90
C LEU A 131 15.26 -4.37 -24.96
N MET A 132 16.07 -3.32 -25.08
CA MET A 132 15.94 -2.09 -24.29
C MET A 132 14.56 -1.44 -24.50
N PHE A 133 14.11 -1.29 -25.76
CA PHE A 133 12.77 -0.75 -26.04
C PHE A 133 11.65 -1.57 -25.41
N SER A 134 11.74 -2.91 -25.51
CA SER A 134 10.78 -3.81 -24.86
C SER A 134 10.74 -3.62 -23.34
N GLN A 135 11.91 -3.47 -22.70
CA GLN A 135 12.02 -3.25 -21.26
C GLN A 135 11.54 -1.85 -20.83
N VAL A 136 11.73 -0.83 -21.66
CA VAL A 136 11.14 0.50 -21.45
C VAL A 136 9.62 0.40 -21.46
N HIS A 137 9.02 -0.22 -22.47
CA HIS A 137 7.57 -0.44 -22.51
C HIS A 137 7.05 -1.29 -21.33
N GLU A 138 7.83 -2.27 -20.86
CA GLU A 138 7.51 -2.99 -19.62
C GLU A 138 7.48 -2.03 -18.42
N ALA A 139 8.48 -1.17 -18.25
CA ALA A 139 8.51 -0.18 -17.17
C ALA A 139 7.33 0.79 -17.26
N GLU A 140 6.98 1.24 -18.46
CA GLU A 140 5.80 2.07 -18.70
C GLU A 140 4.49 1.40 -18.30
N TYR A 141 4.34 0.12 -18.67
CA TYR A 141 3.19 -0.69 -18.31
C TYR A 141 3.09 -0.87 -16.79
N GLU A 142 4.20 -1.21 -16.14
CA GLU A 142 4.26 -1.37 -14.68
C GLU A 142 3.99 -0.06 -13.94
N PHE A 143 4.41 1.09 -14.49
CA PHE A 143 4.08 2.41 -13.96
C PHE A 143 2.57 2.71 -14.06
N LYS A 144 1.93 2.43 -15.20
CA LYS A 144 0.47 2.58 -15.36
C LYS A 144 -0.29 1.71 -14.35
N ASN A 145 0.16 0.47 -14.15
CA ASN A 145 -0.39 -0.43 -13.14
C ASN A 145 -0.19 0.09 -11.72
N PHE A 146 0.98 0.65 -11.41
CA PHE A 146 1.25 1.32 -10.13
C PHE A 146 0.28 2.49 -9.89
N MET A 147 0.09 3.35 -10.90
CA MET A 147 -0.83 4.47 -10.81
C MET A 147 -2.28 4.03 -10.54
N SER A 148 -2.70 2.91 -11.13
CA SER A 148 -4.00 2.29 -10.85
C SER A 148 -4.10 1.79 -9.40
N GLN A 149 -3.09 1.06 -8.90
CA GLN A 149 -3.07 0.60 -7.50
C GLN A 149 -3.02 1.76 -6.51
N LEU A 150 -2.34 2.85 -6.86
CA LEU A 150 -2.30 4.06 -6.04
C LEU A 150 -3.70 4.66 -5.89
N VAL A 151 -4.51 4.71 -6.95
CA VAL A 151 -5.91 5.17 -6.86
C VAL A 151 -6.69 4.34 -5.85
N ASP A 152 -6.61 3.02 -5.96
CA ASP A 152 -7.31 2.11 -5.06
C ASP A 152 -6.91 2.34 -3.60
N TYR A 153 -5.60 2.48 -3.34
CA TYR A 153 -5.09 2.81 -2.01
C TYR A 153 -5.63 4.14 -1.48
N CYS A 154 -5.70 5.17 -2.32
CA CYS A 154 -6.19 6.49 -1.93
C CYS A 154 -7.67 6.49 -1.57
N VAL A 155 -8.47 5.70 -2.29
CA VAL A 155 -9.91 5.50 -1.99
C VAL A 155 -10.07 4.83 -0.64
N VAL A 156 -9.33 3.76 -0.37
CA VAL A 156 -9.44 2.97 0.87
C VAL A 156 -8.92 3.71 2.10
N THR A 157 -7.95 4.60 1.92
CA THR A 157 -7.39 5.43 3.00
C THR A 157 -8.09 6.78 3.16
N ASN A 158 -9.06 7.09 2.31
CA ASN A 158 -9.76 8.39 2.29
C ASN A 158 -8.81 9.58 2.12
N GLN A 159 -7.75 9.42 1.30
CA GLN A 159 -6.74 10.45 1.03
C GLN A 159 -6.87 11.05 -0.39
N GLY A 160 -8.06 10.87 -0.99
CA GLY A 160 -8.34 11.18 -2.39
C GLY A 160 -7.86 12.55 -2.86
N ASP A 161 -8.17 13.63 -2.13
CA ASP A 161 -7.85 14.99 -2.60
C ASP A 161 -6.35 15.29 -2.68
N ASN A 162 -5.59 14.88 -1.65
CA ASN A 162 -4.14 15.10 -1.60
C ASN A 162 -3.41 14.25 -2.64
N PHE A 163 -3.83 12.99 -2.77
CA PHE A 163 -3.20 12.09 -3.72
C PHE A 163 -3.63 12.34 -5.17
N LEU A 164 -4.79 12.93 -5.44
CA LEU A 164 -5.18 13.32 -6.80
C LEU A 164 -4.21 14.34 -7.39
N ILE A 165 -3.71 15.28 -6.56
CA ILE A 165 -2.71 16.27 -6.98
C ILE A 165 -1.39 15.57 -7.31
N ILE A 166 -0.91 14.71 -6.42
CA ILE A 166 0.33 13.95 -6.61
C ILE A 166 0.20 13.04 -7.84
N GLN A 167 -0.93 12.37 -7.99
CA GLN A 167 -1.20 11.46 -9.11
C GLN A 167 -1.15 12.22 -10.45
N LYS A 168 -1.80 13.38 -10.54
CA LYS A 168 -1.78 14.22 -11.74
C LYS A 168 -0.36 14.70 -12.06
N ASP A 169 0.41 15.07 -11.05
CA ASP A 169 1.81 15.48 -11.20
C ASP A 169 2.69 14.32 -11.72
N LEU A 170 2.56 13.13 -11.14
CA LEU A 170 3.28 11.93 -11.57
C LEU A 170 2.89 11.51 -13.00
N TYR A 171 1.61 11.54 -13.34
CA TYR A 171 1.14 11.29 -14.70
C TYR A 171 1.69 12.32 -15.69
N ARG A 172 1.69 13.60 -15.32
CA ARG A 172 2.23 14.66 -16.18
C ARG A 172 3.72 14.45 -16.43
N GLN A 173 4.49 14.12 -15.40
CA GLN A 173 5.91 13.80 -15.55
C GLN A 173 6.09 12.62 -16.49
N PHE A 174 5.35 11.52 -16.29
CA PHE A 174 5.45 10.34 -17.14
C PHE A 174 5.05 10.60 -18.61
N PHE A 175 3.91 11.24 -18.86
CA PHE A 175 3.42 11.50 -20.22
C PHE A 175 4.16 12.62 -20.96
N LYS A 176 4.90 13.49 -20.25
CA LYS A 176 5.86 14.42 -20.89
C LYS A 176 6.81 13.66 -21.82
N PHE A 177 7.12 12.41 -21.50
CA PHE A 177 8.10 11.60 -22.23
C PHE A 177 7.44 10.65 -23.24
N TYR A 178 6.26 10.11 -22.94
CA TYR A 178 5.51 9.25 -23.87
C TYR A 178 5.19 9.94 -25.21
N ASN A 179 4.84 11.23 -25.17
CA ASN A 179 4.58 12.00 -26.39
C ASN A 179 5.84 12.32 -27.21
N ASN A 180 7.03 12.11 -26.64
CA ASN A 180 8.29 12.30 -27.35
C ASN A 180 8.77 11.02 -28.05
N GLU A 181 8.21 9.82 -27.78
CA GLU A 181 8.68 8.59 -28.43
C GLU A 181 8.50 8.61 -29.96
N ASP A 182 7.40 9.18 -30.46
CA ASP A 182 7.19 9.43 -31.90
C ASP A 182 8.14 10.53 -32.45
N GLU A 183 8.69 11.39 -31.59
CA GLU A 183 9.68 12.44 -31.92
C GLU A 183 11.13 11.98 -31.75
N LEU A 184 11.38 10.83 -31.13
CA LEU A 184 12.71 10.23 -30.92
C LEU A 184 13.26 9.60 -32.20
N SER A 185 12.99 10.21 -33.37
CA SER A 185 13.69 9.84 -34.60
C SER A 185 15.18 10.13 -34.45
N TYR A 186 16.01 9.17 -34.83
CA TYR A 186 17.46 9.29 -34.79
C TYR A 186 18.04 8.92 -36.15
N SER A 187 18.97 9.71 -36.66
CA SER A 187 19.68 9.44 -37.92
C SER A 187 21.05 8.78 -37.71
N SER A 188 21.56 8.80 -36.48
CA SER A 188 22.82 8.18 -36.08
C SER A 188 22.70 7.50 -34.71
N TYR A 189 23.62 6.58 -34.43
CA TYR A 189 23.67 5.91 -33.14
C TYR A 189 24.00 6.87 -31.99
N ASN A 190 24.84 7.88 -32.25
CA ASN A 190 25.18 8.91 -31.28
C ASN A 190 23.95 9.75 -30.90
N GLN A 191 23.10 10.09 -31.89
CA GLN A 191 21.83 10.78 -31.64
C GLN A 191 20.86 9.89 -30.85
N PHE A 192 20.75 8.60 -31.21
CA PHE A 192 19.99 7.62 -30.42
C PHE A 192 20.45 7.66 -28.96
N TRP A 193 21.75 7.50 -28.72
CA TRP A 193 22.29 7.48 -27.36
C TRP A 193 21.97 8.74 -26.58
N LYS A 194 22.25 9.91 -27.18
CA LYS A 194 22.00 11.21 -26.54
C LYS A 194 20.54 11.36 -26.14
N ASN A 195 19.63 11.00 -27.04
CA ASN A 195 18.20 11.11 -26.81
C ASN A 195 17.74 10.17 -25.68
N TYR A 196 18.16 8.91 -25.71
CA TYR A 196 17.74 7.92 -24.72
C TYR A 196 18.45 8.11 -23.37
N SER A 197 19.67 8.63 -23.33
CA SER A 197 20.36 9.01 -22.08
C SER A 197 19.55 10.04 -21.30
N TYR A 198 19.06 11.08 -22.00
CA TYR A 198 18.19 12.09 -21.38
C TYR A 198 16.87 11.47 -20.88
N LEU A 199 16.27 10.57 -21.67
CA LEU A 199 15.05 9.87 -21.28
C LEU A 199 15.24 9.03 -20.01
N PHE A 200 16.35 8.28 -19.91
CA PHE A 200 16.66 7.47 -18.72
C PHE A 200 16.89 8.33 -17.47
N ASP A 201 17.61 9.45 -17.58
CA ASP A 201 17.79 10.39 -16.47
C ASP A 201 16.44 10.89 -15.93
N GLU A 202 15.51 11.21 -16.84
CA GLU A 202 14.17 11.66 -16.50
C GLU A 202 13.32 10.53 -15.88
N TYR A 203 13.41 9.29 -16.35
CA TYR A 203 12.75 8.16 -15.72
C TYR A 203 13.31 7.84 -14.33
N LEU A 204 14.62 7.96 -14.12
CA LEU A 204 15.24 7.82 -12.80
C LEU A 204 14.79 8.93 -11.83
N SER A 205 14.63 10.16 -12.34
CA SER A 205 14.05 11.28 -11.60
C SER A 205 12.59 11.00 -11.22
N LEU A 206 11.77 10.52 -12.17
CA LEU A 206 10.38 10.12 -11.91
C LEU A 206 10.29 9.03 -10.83
N ARG A 207 11.15 8.00 -10.91
CA ARG A 207 11.21 6.94 -9.91
C ARG A 207 11.54 7.49 -8.52
N THR A 208 12.51 8.39 -8.43
CA THR A 208 12.92 9.02 -7.16
C THR A 208 11.81 9.91 -6.59
N ASN A 209 11.18 10.73 -7.44
CA ASN A 209 10.06 11.58 -7.06
C ASN A 209 8.85 10.76 -6.59
N THR A 210 8.55 9.67 -7.28
CA THR A 210 7.47 8.73 -6.89
C THR A 210 7.77 8.13 -5.52
N TYR A 211 9.02 7.74 -5.26
CA TYR A 211 9.41 7.20 -3.97
C TYR A 211 9.21 8.21 -2.84
N GLU A 212 9.77 9.41 -2.97
CA GLU A 212 9.71 10.44 -1.92
C GLU A 212 8.29 10.98 -1.68
N LYS A 213 7.49 11.15 -2.74
CA LYS A 213 6.14 11.74 -2.62
C LYS A 213 5.07 10.76 -2.18
N VAL A 214 5.24 9.46 -2.47
CA VAL A 214 4.19 8.44 -2.29
C VAL A 214 4.68 7.28 -1.45
N ILE A 215 5.73 6.59 -1.91
CA ILE A 215 6.10 5.29 -1.33
C ILE A 215 6.61 5.41 0.09
N LYS A 216 7.38 6.45 0.38
CA LYS A 216 7.88 6.73 1.72
C LYS A 216 6.75 6.88 2.73
N ASP A 217 5.74 7.69 2.41
CA ASP A 217 4.56 7.90 3.27
C ASP A 217 3.74 6.61 3.45
N ILE A 218 3.58 5.81 2.39
CA ILE A 218 2.94 4.47 2.48
C ILE A 218 3.72 3.57 3.46
N LEU A 219 5.05 3.53 3.36
CA LEU A 219 5.91 2.71 4.21
C LEU A 219 5.92 3.19 5.66
N ASP A 220 5.95 4.50 5.89
CA ASP A 220 5.91 5.09 7.24
C ASP A 220 4.60 4.72 7.94
N LYS A 221 3.46 4.82 7.24
CA LYS A 221 2.15 4.38 7.76
C LYS A 221 2.11 2.89 8.06
N LEU A 222 2.73 2.05 7.23
CA LEU A 222 2.85 0.62 7.50
C LEU A 222 3.66 0.33 8.78
N GLN A 223 4.68 1.13 9.07
CA GLN A 223 5.55 0.95 10.25
C GLN A 223 4.96 1.50 11.55
N GLU A 224 4.21 2.61 11.50
CA GLU A 224 3.48 3.14 12.67
C GLU A 224 2.50 2.13 13.27
N HIS A 225 2.13 1.09 12.52
CA HIS A 225 1.21 0.05 12.94
C HIS A 225 1.89 -1.21 13.54
N LEU A 226 3.23 -1.25 13.57
CA LEU A 226 4.01 -2.32 14.20
C LEU A 226 4.45 -1.98 15.65
N ASN A 227 4.31 -0.73 16.07
CA ASN A 227 4.63 -0.23 17.42
C ASN A 227 3.38 0.14 18.22
#